data_AF-A0A957FIW3-F1
#
_entry.id   AF-A0A957FIW3-F1
#
_cell.length_a   1.000
_cell.length_b   1.000
_cell.length_c   1.000
_cell.angle_alpha   90.00
_cell.angle_beta   90.00
_cell.angle_gamma   90.00
#
_symmetry.space_group_name_H-M   'P 1'
#
loop_
_entity.id
_entity.type
_entity.pdbx_description
1 polymer ?
#
loop_
_entity_poly.entity_id
_entity_poly.type
_entity_poly.pdbx_seq_one_letter_code
_entity_poly.pdbx_strand_id
1 'polypeptide(L)'
;REMVLMGRAPHLSLFGAPSAADRAIADEALESVGLQDLRERPYTEISGGERQLTLIARGLAQKCDVLLMDEPSAHLDLSNQHRVLEMVDQLARQGLSFIISSHAPNNALNYADRVLLLHRGRVLAYGPPQETLTESLLSTAYGMRTEVIFAQRNGRTEARAVVAQRPHTIPAAALNWPDSPLAQAFADGDGPKLFLVTGLPGVGKTTWCGELIELARRRGLQVAGLWSPAVFANGRKIGIDLVDLFHDERRRLANLRGKKEVTAVATIQWAFDSDAITGGNTVLQNLPPNDLLLIDELGPLEFMRGEGFIAGLDVLDAGAYRVAVVVIRPSLLPEAQARWPHAQVITPQ
;
A
#
# COMPACT_ATOMS: atom_id res chain seq x y z
N ARG A 1 -20.68 1.34 34.77
CA ARG A 1 -19.90 0.81 35.92
C ARG A 1 -19.52 -0.64 35.74
N GLU A 2 -20.48 -1.54 35.50
CA GLU A 2 -20.24 -3.00 35.50
C GLU A 2 -19.11 -3.42 34.54
N MET A 3 -19.06 -2.85 33.34
CA MET A 3 -17.98 -3.11 32.38
C MET A 3 -16.59 -2.75 32.91
N VAL A 4 -16.47 -1.66 33.67
CA VAL A 4 -15.19 -1.24 34.28
C VAL A 4 -14.82 -2.16 35.44
N LEU A 5 -15.83 -2.55 36.23
CA LEU A 5 -15.65 -3.47 37.36
C LEU A 5 -15.11 -4.84 36.93
N MET A 6 -15.39 -5.29 35.70
CA MET A 6 -14.79 -6.50 35.13
C MET A 6 -13.25 -6.43 35.05
N GLY A 7 -12.64 -5.24 35.08
CA GLY A 7 -11.19 -5.06 35.19
C GLY A 7 -10.62 -5.54 36.53
N ARG A 8 -11.47 -5.70 37.56
CA ARG A 8 -11.09 -6.23 38.87
C ARG A 8 -11.04 -7.75 38.91
N ALA A 9 -11.47 -8.46 37.87
CA ALA A 9 -11.51 -9.92 37.85
C ALA A 9 -10.21 -10.62 38.30
N PRO A 10 -8.99 -10.15 37.94
CA PRO A 10 -7.74 -10.75 38.43
C PRO A 10 -7.50 -10.63 39.94
N HIS A 11 -8.21 -9.72 40.61
CA HIS A 11 -8.12 -9.45 42.05
C HIS A 11 -9.21 -10.16 42.85
N LEU A 12 -10.16 -10.84 42.18
CA LEU A 12 -11.24 -11.58 42.82
C LEU A 12 -10.85 -13.05 43.01
N SER A 13 -11.36 -13.68 44.08
CA SER A 13 -11.29 -15.13 44.25
C SER A 13 -12.22 -15.85 43.26
N LEU A 14 -12.00 -17.15 43.01
CA LEU A 14 -12.75 -17.95 42.02
C LEU A 14 -14.29 -17.86 42.14
N PHE A 15 -14.81 -17.55 43.33
CA PHE A 15 -16.25 -17.37 43.62
C PHE A 15 -16.55 -16.03 44.31
N GLY A 16 -15.60 -15.09 44.27
CA GLY A 16 -15.70 -13.79 44.93
C GLY A 16 -16.54 -12.81 44.14
N ALA A 17 -17.47 -12.14 44.81
CA ALA A 17 -18.16 -10.98 44.25
C ALA A 17 -17.30 -9.71 44.46
N PRO A 18 -17.39 -8.70 43.57
CA PRO A 18 -16.69 -7.44 43.75
C PRO A 18 -17.06 -6.76 45.08
N SER A 19 -16.04 -6.30 45.81
CA SER A 19 -16.19 -5.60 47.09
C SER A 19 -16.62 -4.14 46.92
N ALA A 20 -16.88 -3.44 48.03
CA ALA A 20 -17.10 -1.99 48.00
C ALA A 20 -15.83 -1.24 47.52
N ALA A 21 -14.64 -1.72 47.88
CA ALA A 21 -13.38 -1.16 47.42
C ALA A 21 -13.19 -1.33 45.90
N ASP A 22 -13.56 -2.50 45.35
CA ASP A 22 -13.51 -2.74 43.90
C ASP A 22 -14.47 -1.81 43.13
N ARG A 23 -15.65 -1.56 43.68
CA ARG A 23 -16.60 -0.59 43.13
C ARG A 23 -16.05 0.84 43.16
N ALA A 24 -15.41 1.25 44.26
CA ALA A 24 -14.76 2.55 44.36
C ALA A 24 -13.64 2.72 43.31
N ILE A 25 -12.79 1.70 43.13
CA ILE A 25 -11.75 1.70 42.09
C ILE A 25 -12.35 1.83 40.69
N ALA A 26 -13.46 1.13 40.41
CA ALA A 26 -14.12 1.25 39.12
C ALA A 26 -14.73 2.64 38.89
N ASP A 27 -15.24 3.27 39.95
CA ASP A 27 -15.79 4.63 39.90
C ASP A 27 -14.68 5.68 39.70
N GLU A 28 -13.54 5.56 40.39
CA GLU A 28 -12.33 6.37 40.16
C GLU A 28 -11.82 6.25 38.72
N ALA A 29 -11.81 5.04 38.18
CA ALA A 29 -11.37 4.79 36.81
C ALA A 29 -12.31 5.43 35.77
N LEU A 30 -13.64 5.43 36.02
CA LEU A 30 -14.61 6.14 35.18
C LEU A 30 -14.42 7.65 35.24
N GLU A 31 -14.13 8.20 36.42
CA GLU A 31 -13.85 9.62 36.59
C GLU A 31 -12.56 10.04 35.87
N SER A 32 -11.53 9.19 35.91
CA SER A 32 -10.24 9.42 35.24
C SER A 32 -10.38 9.58 33.73
N VAL A 33 -11.40 8.96 33.12
CA VAL A 33 -11.70 9.10 31.68
C VAL A 33 -12.87 10.05 31.38
N GLY A 34 -13.38 10.75 32.39
CA GLY A 34 -14.48 11.72 32.28
C GLY A 34 -15.84 11.11 31.97
N LEU A 35 -16.12 9.89 32.43
CA LEU A 35 -17.37 9.16 32.19
C LEU A 35 -18.21 8.92 33.46
N GLN A 36 -17.99 9.68 34.53
CA GLN A 36 -18.69 9.54 35.80
C GLN A 36 -20.21 9.62 35.67
N ASP A 37 -20.72 10.48 34.78
CA ASP A 37 -22.16 10.69 34.56
C ASP A 37 -22.82 9.54 33.77
N LEU A 38 -22.01 8.67 33.15
CA LEU A 38 -22.49 7.51 32.40
C LEU A 38 -22.46 6.23 33.23
N ARG A 39 -22.18 6.33 34.54
CA ARG A 39 -21.96 5.17 35.43
C ARG A 39 -23.08 4.14 35.39
N GLU A 40 -24.33 4.59 35.37
CA GLU A 40 -25.52 3.72 35.34
C GLU A 40 -26.06 3.46 33.92
N ARG A 41 -25.46 4.06 32.88
CA ARG A 41 -25.95 3.85 31.51
C ARG A 41 -25.54 2.48 30.99
N PRO A 42 -26.43 1.77 30.26
CA PRO A 42 -26.07 0.53 29.58
C PRO A 42 -24.92 0.76 28.58
N TYR A 43 -23.95 -0.15 28.56
CA TYR A 43 -22.80 -0.09 27.64
C TYR A 43 -23.23 -0.09 26.15
N THR A 44 -24.37 -0.72 25.86
CA THR A 44 -24.97 -0.77 24.53
C THR A 44 -25.61 0.54 24.09
N GLU A 45 -25.80 1.49 25.00
CA GLU A 45 -26.49 2.77 24.74
C GLU A 45 -25.56 3.99 24.75
N ILE A 46 -24.26 3.78 24.98
CA ILE A 46 -23.24 4.83 24.86
C ILE A 46 -22.58 4.81 23.47
N SER A 47 -22.02 5.95 23.07
CA SER A 47 -21.35 6.15 21.78
C SER A 47 -20.09 5.30 21.63
N GLY A 48 -19.61 5.11 20.39
CA GLY A 48 -18.38 4.35 20.12
C GLY A 48 -17.16 4.88 20.87
N GLY A 49 -16.99 6.21 20.94
CA GLY A 49 -15.89 6.83 21.69
C GLY A 49 -15.99 6.59 23.19
N GLU A 50 -17.20 6.72 23.76
CA GLU A 50 -17.44 6.42 25.19
C GLU A 50 -17.23 4.94 25.51
N ARG A 51 -17.55 4.03 24.57
CA ARG A 51 -17.23 2.60 24.72
C ARG A 51 -15.72 2.38 24.82
N GLN A 52 -14.93 3.00 23.95
CA GLN A 52 -13.47 2.89 23.99
C GLN A 52 -12.89 3.47 25.28
N LEU A 53 -13.36 4.65 25.72
CA LEU A 53 -12.97 5.23 27.00
C LEU A 53 -13.39 4.33 28.19
N THR A 54 -14.54 3.66 28.11
CA THR A 54 -14.97 2.67 29.11
C THR A 54 -14.02 1.47 29.17
N LEU A 55 -13.49 1.02 28.03
CA LEU A 55 -12.49 -0.06 27.98
C LEU A 55 -11.14 0.39 28.55
N ILE A 56 -10.73 1.64 28.31
CA ILE A 56 -9.56 2.24 28.97
C ILE A 56 -9.76 2.25 30.48
N ALA A 57 -10.90 2.78 30.97
CA ALA A 57 -11.24 2.78 32.38
C ALA A 57 -11.22 1.38 32.99
N ARG A 58 -11.71 0.37 32.26
CA ARG A 58 -11.61 -1.04 32.69
C ARG A 58 -10.16 -1.47 32.89
N GLY A 59 -9.25 -1.11 31.99
CA GLY A 59 -7.81 -1.34 32.15
C GLY A 59 -7.25 -0.62 33.38
N LEU A 60 -7.60 0.66 33.58
CA LEU A 60 -7.19 1.44 34.75
C LEU A 60 -7.66 0.82 36.07
N ALA A 61 -8.89 0.30 36.11
CA ALA A 61 -9.43 -0.37 37.28
C ALA A 61 -8.63 -1.62 37.65
N GLN A 62 -7.96 -2.27 36.69
CA GLN A 62 -7.05 -3.40 36.96
C GLN A 62 -5.77 -2.97 37.71
N LYS A 63 -5.45 -1.66 37.73
CA LYS A 63 -4.21 -1.08 38.28
C LYS A 63 -2.94 -1.64 37.59
N CYS A 64 -2.93 -1.69 36.26
CA CYS A 64 -1.76 -2.09 35.48
C CYS A 64 -0.87 -0.89 35.11
N ASP A 65 0.43 -1.13 34.99
CA ASP A 65 1.41 -0.12 34.55
C ASP A 65 1.48 0.00 33.01
N VAL A 66 1.03 -1.04 32.29
CA VAL A 66 1.07 -1.14 30.83
C VAL A 66 -0.29 -1.55 30.29
N LEU A 67 -0.77 -0.82 29.27
CA LEU A 67 -1.99 -1.13 28.53
C LEU A 67 -1.66 -1.45 27.07
N LEU A 68 -2.11 -2.63 26.62
CA LEU A 68 -2.06 -3.04 25.22
C LEU A 68 -3.41 -2.74 24.58
N MET A 69 -3.41 -1.98 23.48
CA MET A 69 -4.62 -1.56 22.79
C MET A 69 -4.57 -1.97 21.33
N ASP A 70 -5.52 -2.80 20.91
CA ASP A 70 -5.66 -3.21 19.52
C ASP A 70 -6.60 -2.24 18.78
N GLU A 71 -6.04 -1.39 17.92
CA GLU A 71 -6.74 -0.38 17.12
C GLU A 71 -7.85 0.39 17.86
N PRO A 72 -7.53 1.08 18.97
CA PRO A 72 -8.54 1.71 19.83
C PRO A 72 -9.30 2.86 19.16
N SER A 73 -8.76 3.41 18.07
CA SER A 73 -9.37 4.48 17.29
C SER A 73 -10.16 3.97 16.07
N ALA A 74 -10.20 2.66 15.82
CA ALA A 74 -10.92 2.11 14.67
C ALA A 74 -12.44 2.33 14.79
N HIS A 75 -13.09 2.57 13.63
CA HIS A 75 -14.53 2.81 13.53
C HIS A 75 -15.06 4.05 14.28
N LEU A 76 -14.17 4.92 14.77
CA LEU A 76 -14.53 6.22 15.35
C LEU A 76 -14.43 7.33 14.31
N ASP A 77 -15.30 8.33 14.41
CA ASP A 77 -15.11 9.60 13.69
C ASP A 77 -13.91 10.38 14.23
N LEU A 78 -13.46 11.39 13.48
CA LEU A 78 -12.26 12.17 13.81
C LEU A 78 -12.29 12.79 15.22
N SER A 79 -13.46 13.28 15.65
CA SER A 79 -13.62 13.91 16.97
C SER A 79 -13.45 12.89 18.08
N ASN A 80 -14.09 11.73 17.95
CA ASN A 80 -13.99 10.63 18.90
C ASN A 80 -12.59 9.98 18.90
N GLN A 81 -11.93 9.86 17.75
CA GLN A 81 -10.53 9.42 17.67
C GLN A 81 -9.61 10.35 18.47
N HIS A 82 -9.74 11.66 18.25
CA HIS A 82 -8.97 12.67 18.98
C HIS A 82 -9.22 12.57 20.49
N ARG A 83 -10.49 12.51 20.92
CA ARG A 83 -10.85 12.40 22.34
C ARG A 83 -10.21 11.18 23.02
N VAL A 84 -10.22 10.02 22.35
CA VAL A 84 -9.64 8.78 22.88
C VAL A 84 -8.11 8.88 22.97
N LEU A 85 -7.44 9.34 21.91
CA LEU A 85 -5.98 9.41 21.88
C LEU A 85 -5.43 10.52 22.79
N GLU A 86 -6.14 11.64 22.94
CA GLU A 86 -5.81 12.69 23.90
C GLU A 86 -5.90 12.16 25.34
N MET A 87 -6.92 11.36 25.66
CA MET A 87 -7.02 10.70 26.97
C MET A 87 -5.84 9.74 27.20
N VAL A 88 -5.43 8.99 26.18
CA VAL A 88 -4.25 8.13 26.26
C VAL A 88 -2.97 8.94 26.53
N ASP A 89 -2.74 10.04 25.82
CA ASP A 89 -1.58 10.93 26.05
C ASP A 89 -1.58 11.49 27.48
N GLN A 90 -2.74 11.95 27.97
CA GLN A 90 -2.86 12.45 29.35
C GLN A 90 -2.52 11.38 30.39
N LEU A 91 -3.04 10.17 30.22
CA LEU A 91 -2.76 9.04 31.11
C LEU A 91 -1.29 8.60 31.02
N ALA A 92 -0.69 8.66 29.82
CA ALA A 92 0.71 8.33 29.63
C ALA A 92 1.63 9.28 30.40
N ARG A 93 1.33 10.59 30.37
CA ARG A 93 2.04 11.62 31.14
C ARG A 93 1.90 11.46 32.66
N GLN A 94 0.89 10.72 33.11
CA GLN A 94 0.71 10.36 34.53
C GLN A 94 1.51 9.11 34.93
N GLY A 95 2.29 8.52 34.01
CA GLY A 95 3.20 7.41 34.28
C GLY A 95 2.75 6.05 33.76
N LEU A 96 1.61 5.98 33.05
CA LEU A 96 1.17 4.75 32.40
C LEU A 96 1.87 4.55 31.06
N SER A 97 2.11 3.30 30.70
CA SER A 97 2.67 2.95 29.38
C SER A 97 1.60 2.37 28.47
N PHE A 98 1.57 2.81 27.22
CA PHE A 98 0.62 2.33 26.22
C PHE A 98 1.36 1.73 25.03
N ILE A 99 0.90 0.56 24.57
CA ILE A 99 1.30 -0.04 23.29
C ILE A 99 0.05 -0.13 22.43
N ILE A 100 0.03 0.60 21.34
CA ILE A 100 -1.14 0.76 20.47
C ILE A 100 -0.82 0.21 19.09
N SER A 101 -1.63 -0.74 18.60
CA SER A 101 -1.63 -1.06 17.17
C SER A 101 -2.47 -0.03 16.42
N SER A 102 -2.01 0.42 15.25
CA SER A 102 -2.74 1.38 14.43
C SER A 102 -2.37 1.25 12.95
N HIS A 103 -3.36 1.38 12.09
CA HIS A 103 -3.17 1.57 10.65
C HIS A 103 -3.11 3.04 10.22
N ALA A 104 -3.31 3.99 11.15
CA ALA A 104 -3.38 5.42 10.88
C ALA A 104 -2.05 6.12 11.24
N PRO A 105 -1.18 6.41 10.25
CA PRO A 105 0.14 6.98 10.54
C PRO A 105 0.06 8.40 11.11
N ASN A 106 -1.00 9.14 10.77
CA ASN A 106 -1.27 10.46 11.35
C ASN A 106 -1.58 10.42 12.85
N ASN A 107 -2.17 9.33 13.36
CA ASN A 107 -2.39 9.18 14.80
C ASN A 107 -1.03 8.95 15.51
N ALA A 108 -0.20 8.05 14.97
CA ALA A 108 1.15 7.84 15.47
C ALA A 108 2.00 9.12 15.43
N LEU A 109 1.90 9.90 14.35
CA LEU A 109 2.63 11.16 14.20
C LEU A 109 2.28 12.20 15.27
N ASN A 110 1.02 12.23 15.72
CA ASN A 110 0.54 13.25 16.66
C ASN A 110 0.65 12.84 18.14
N TYR A 111 0.53 11.55 18.47
CA TYR A 111 0.42 11.08 19.86
C TYR A 111 1.49 10.10 20.31
N ALA A 112 2.25 9.48 19.40
CA ALA A 112 3.21 8.45 19.80
C ALA A 112 4.57 9.05 20.16
N ASP A 113 5.14 8.62 21.29
CA ASP A 113 6.54 8.92 21.63
C ASP A 113 7.51 8.13 20.74
N ARG A 114 7.14 6.88 20.41
CA ARG A 114 7.92 5.97 19.57
C ARG A 114 7.00 5.16 18.69
N VAL A 115 7.47 4.82 17.49
CA VAL A 115 6.75 4.02 16.50
C VAL A 115 7.57 2.78 16.16
N LEU A 116 6.90 1.63 16.15
CA LEU A 116 7.42 0.39 15.59
C LEU A 116 6.71 0.13 14.25
N LEU A 117 7.41 0.36 13.14
CA LEU A 117 6.87 0.12 11.80
C LEU A 117 7.12 -1.33 11.39
N LEU A 118 6.05 -2.06 11.06
CA LEU A 118 6.10 -3.46 10.69
C LEU A 118 5.71 -3.65 9.21
N HIS A 119 6.41 -4.53 8.52
CA HIS A 119 6.05 -4.97 7.16
C HIS A 119 6.38 -6.44 6.96
N ARG A 120 5.38 -7.22 6.51
CA ARG A 120 5.50 -8.67 6.26
C ARG A 120 6.13 -9.44 7.45
N GLY A 121 5.69 -9.12 8.67
CA GLY A 121 6.17 -9.76 9.90
C GLY A 121 7.59 -9.38 10.33
N ARG A 122 8.21 -8.38 9.69
CA ARG A 122 9.54 -7.86 10.04
C ARG A 122 9.45 -6.41 10.50
N VAL A 123 10.37 -6.02 11.36
CA VAL A 123 10.53 -4.62 11.76
C VAL A 123 11.23 -3.87 10.62
N LEU A 124 10.57 -2.84 10.10
CA LEU A 124 11.18 -1.89 9.16
C LEU A 124 11.98 -0.83 9.89
N ALA A 125 11.41 -0.27 10.96
CA ALA A 125 12.03 0.78 11.75
C ALA A 125 11.44 0.83 13.16
N TYR A 126 12.23 1.31 14.12
CA TYR A 126 11.80 1.58 15.49
C TYR A 126 12.50 2.83 16.02
N GLY A 127 11.73 3.81 16.51
CA GLY A 127 12.29 5.10 16.91
C GLY A 127 11.22 6.19 17.06
N PRO A 128 11.65 7.47 17.21
CA PRO A 128 10.75 8.61 17.21
C PRO A 128 9.97 8.73 15.88
N PRO A 129 8.72 9.22 15.89
CA PRO A 129 7.91 9.36 14.68
C PRO A 129 8.61 10.07 13.52
N GLN A 130 9.43 11.08 13.80
CA GLN A 130 10.13 11.88 12.79
C GLN A 130 11.22 11.08 12.04
N GLU A 131 11.77 10.04 12.67
CA GLU A 131 12.79 9.17 12.08
C GLU A 131 12.18 7.94 11.39
N THR A 132 11.00 7.50 11.85
CA THR A 132 10.36 6.26 11.39
C THR A 132 9.24 6.46 10.37
N LEU A 133 8.52 7.58 10.43
CA LEU A 133 7.39 7.90 9.54
C LEU A 133 7.87 8.73 8.35
N THR A 134 8.90 8.26 7.65
CA THR A 134 9.44 8.89 6.44
C THR A 134 8.72 8.39 5.19
N GLU A 135 8.73 9.18 4.12
CA GLU A 135 8.08 8.82 2.85
C GLU A 135 8.53 7.45 2.31
N SER A 136 9.83 7.16 2.38
CA SER A 136 10.38 5.88 1.92
C SER A 136 9.86 4.71 2.74
N LEU A 137 9.96 4.79 4.08
CA LEU A 137 9.53 3.72 4.98
C LEU A 137 8.01 3.49 4.92
N LEU A 138 7.24 4.57 4.89
CA LEU A 138 5.79 4.53 4.74
C LEU A 138 5.39 3.95 3.39
N SER A 139 6.06 4.35 2.31
CA SER A 139 5.75 3.83 0.98
C SER A 139 6.00 2.33 0.89
N THR A 140 7.08 1.83 1.51
CA THR A 140 7.33 0.39 1.66
C THR A 140 6.27 -0.28 2.53
N ALA A 141 5.96 0.29 3.69
CA ALA A 141 5.02 -0.31 4.65
C ALA A 141 3.62 -0.49 4.04
N TYR A 142 3.12 0.53 3.35
CA TYR A 142 1.77 0.56 2.75
C TYR A 142 1.73 0.04 1.30
N GLY A 143 2.86 -0.13 0.63
CA GLY A 143 2.91 -0.58 -0.77
C GLY A 143 2.30 0.43 -1.76
N MET A 144 2.45 1.73 -1.46
CA MET A 144 1.97 2.84 -2.29
C MET A 144 2.81 4.09 -2.03
N ARG A 145 2.85 5.04 -2.96
CA ARG A 145 3.54 6.31 -2.70
C ARG A 145 2.84 7.11 -1.60
N THR A 146 3.62 7.54 -0.63
CA THR A 146 3.18 8.42 0.45
C THR A 146 4.03 9.69 0.47
N GLU A 147 3.42 10.80 0.83
CA GLU A 147 4.09 12.08 1.05
C GLU A 147 3.94 12.50 2.51
N VAL A 148 5.00 13.09 3.06
CA VAL A 148 5.00 13.66 4.40
C VAL A 148 4.98 15.18 4.28
N ILE A 149 3.86 15.77 4.70
CA ILE A 149 3.69 17.22 4.72
C ILE A 149 4.36 17.77 5.98
N PHE A 150 5.29 18.70 5.78
CA PHE A 150 5.99 19.39 6.86
C PHE A 150 5.45 20.81 7.07
N ALA A 151 5.47 21.28 8.31
CA ALA A 151 5.20 22.67 8.65
C ALA A 151 6.36 23.28 9.45
N GLN A 152 6.56 24.59 9.28
CA GLN A 152 7.48 25.36 10.11
C GLN A 152 6.76 25.85 11.36
N ARG A 153 7.29 25.51 12.54
CA ARG A 153 6.77 26.01 13.82
C ARG A 153 7.93 26.35 14.74
N ASN A 154 7.96 27.58 15.24
CA ASN A 154 9.02 28.08 16.13
C ASN A 154 10.44 27.84 15.58
N GLY A 155 10.65 27.98 14.28
CA GLY A 155 11.94 27.75 13.61
C GLY A 155 12.33 26.29 13.45
N ARG A 156 11.43 25.34 13.73
CA ARG A 156 11.64 23.90 13.54
C ARG A 156 10.70 23.35 12.47
N THR A 157 11.22 22.43 11.67
CA THR A 157 10.44 21.68 10.68
C THR A 157 9.82 20.47 11.37
N GLU A 158 8.49 20.37 11.35
CA GLU A 158 7.74 19.28 11.98
C GLU A 158 6.88 18.58 10.93
N ALA A 159 6.94 17.25 10.87
CA ALA A 159 6.00 16.46 10.08
C ALA A 159 4.59 16.62 10.67
N ARG A 160 3.61 16.90 9.81
CA ARG A 160 2.23 17.22 10.20
C ARG A 160 1.19 16.26 9.65
N ALA A 161 1.43 15.72 8.47
CA ALA A 161 0.52 14.77 7.87
C ALA A 161 1.25 13.82 6.94
N VAL A 162 0.80 12.58 6.93
CA VAL A 162 1.08 11.59 5.91
C VAL A 162 -0.12 11.54 4.99
N VAL A 163 0.11 11.73 3.70
CA VAL A 163 -0.92 11.65 2.67
C VAL A 163 -0.55 10.62 1.61
N ALA A 164 -1.58 9.97 1.08
CA ALA A 164 -1.45 9.12 -0.08
C ALA A 164 -1.21 9.98 -1.33
N GLN A 165 -0.11 9.74 -2.05
CA GLN A 165 0.05 10.34 -3.37
C GLN A 165 -0.77 9.54 -4.37
N ARG A 166 -1.76 10.20 -5.00
CA ARG A 166 -2.39 9.64 -6.19
C ARG A 166 -1.39 9.71 -7.33
N PRO A 167 -1.09 8.61 -8.04
CA PRO A 167 -0.24 8.69 -9.21
C PRO A 167 -0.86 9.64 -10.24
N HIS A 168 -0.02 10.30 -11.03
CA HIS A 168 -0.50 11.16 -12.11
C HIS A 168 -1.31 10.33 -13.10
N THR A 169 -2.55 10.74 -13.33
CA THR A 169 -3.39 10.14 -14.34
C THR A 169 -3.02 10.72 -15.70
N ILE A 170 -2.52 9.88 -16.60
CA ILE A 170 -2.10 10.29 -17.94
C ILE A 170 -2.83 9.40 -18.96
N PRO A 171 -3.66 9.93 -19.87
CA PRO A 171 -4.21 9.15 -20.97
C PRO A 171 -3.14 8.85 -22.02
N ALA A 172 -3.27 7.76 -22.78
CA ALA A 172 -2.32 7.43 -23.85
C ALA A 172 -2.25 8.55 -24.91
N ALA A 173 -3.39 9.23 -25.14
CA ALA A 173 -3.51 10.40 -26.00
C ALA A 173 -2.58 11.58 -25.61
N ALA A 174 -2.08 11.60 -24.37
CA ALA A 174 -1.12 12.62 -23.93
C ALA A 174 0.17 12.62 -24.76
N LEU A 175 0.53 11.51 -25.41
CA LEU A 175 1.62 11.48 -26.39
C LEU A 175 1.45 12.59 -27.45
N ASN A 176 0.21 12.96 -27.77
CA ASN A 176 -0.13 14.02 -28.73
C ASN A 176 -0.22 15.43 -28.16
N TRP A 177 0.02 15.62 -26.87
CA TRP A 177 -0.06 16.92 -26.22
C TRP A 177 1.37 17.43 -25.97
N PRO A 178 1.84 18.47 -26.67
CA PRO A 178 3.25 18.90 -26.64
C PRO A 178 3.81 19.14 -25.23
N ASP A 179 2.98 19.66 -24.33
CA ASP A 179 3.37 19.98 -22.95
C ASP A 179 3.19 18.82 -21.97
N SER A 180 2.78 17.63 -22.43
CA SER A 180 2.62 16.48 -21.54
C SER A 180 3.98 15.85 -21.20
N PRO A 181 4.13 15.30 -19.98
CA PRO A 181 5.33 14.56 -19.60
C PRO A 181 5.65 13.41 -20.56
N LEU A 182 4.62 12.76 -21.09
CA LEU A 182 4.78 11.66 -22.03
C LEU A 182 5.33 12.15 -23.36
N ALA A 183 4.77 13.23 -23.94
CA ALA A 183 5.26 13.78 -25.20
C ALA A 183 6.69 14.35 -25.08
N GLN A 184 6.97 15.04 -23.97
CA GLN A 184 8.32 15.57 -23.67
C GLN A 184 9.35 14.46 -23.56
N ALA A 185 9.02 13.31 -22.96
CA ALA A 185 9.92 12.17 -22.92
C ALA A 185 10.34 11.65 -24.31
N PHE A 186 9.47 11.79 -25.32
CA PHE A 186 9.77 11.49 -26.73
C PHE A 186 10.34 12.69 -27.51
N ALA A 187 10.50 13.86 -26.90
CA ALA A 187 11.12 15.03 -27.52
C ALA A 187 12.54 15.26 -26.99
N ASP A 188 12.74 14.98 -25.70
CA ASP A 188 14.00 15.12 -25.00
C ASP A 188 15.04 14.12 -25.56
N GLY A 189 16.28 14.60 -25.72
CA GLY A 189 17.46 13.78 -26.06
C GLY A 189 18.28 13.40 -24.82
N ASP A 190 17.77 13.71 -23.64
CA ASP A 190 18.50 13.68 -22.36
C ASP A 190 18.42 12.31 -21.68
N GLY A 191 18.82 11.28 -22.44
CA GLY A 191 18.85 9.88 -22.02
C GLY A 191 17.49 9.17 -21.98
N PRO A 192 17.49 7.85 -21.67
CA PRO A 192 16.29 7.02 -21.63
C PRO A 192 15.33 7.48 -20.53
N LYS A 193 14.02 7.49 -20.83
CA LYS A 193 12.96 7.80 -19.86
C LYS A 193 12.14 6.54 -19.54
N LEU A 194 11.81 6.32 -18.27
CA LEU A 194 11.04 5.15 -17.83
C LEU A 194 9.76 5.56 -17.12
N PHE A 195 8.63 5.00 -17.57
CA PHE A 195 7.32 5.14 -16.96
C PHE A 195 6.85 3.80 -16.37
N LEU A 196 6.55 3.81 -15.07
CA LEU A 196 5.90 2.69 -14.38
C LEU A 196 4.39 2.92 -14.40
N VAL A 197 3.67 2.12 -15.18
CA VAL A 197 2.20 2.16 -15.26
C VAL A 197 1.63 1.28 -14.16
N THR A 198 0.93 1.89 -13.22
CA THR A 198 0.36 1.19 -12.07
C THR A 198 -1.14 1.45 -11.91
N GLY A 199 -1.75 0.78 -10.94
CA GLY A 199 -3.16 0.92 -10.61
C GLY A 199 -3.86 -0.41 -10.39
N LEU A 200 -5.08 -0.34 -9.87
CA LEU A 200 -5.86 -1.51 -9.47
C LEU A 200 -6.14 -2.46 -10.65
N PRO A 201 -6.38 -3.76 -10.40
CA PRO A 201 -6.88 -4.66 -11.44
C PRO A 201 -8.14 -4.09 -12.10
N GLY A 202 -8.21 -4.14 -13.43
CA GLY A 202 -9.36 -3.64 -14.20
C GLY A 202 -9.32 -2.15 -14.55
N VAL A 203 -8.36 -1.36 -14.06
CA VAL A 203 -8.22 0.08 -14.39
C VAL A 203 -7.76 0.35 -15.85
N GLY A 204 -7.70 -0.67 -16.70
CA GLY A 204 -7.38 -0.49 -18.12
C GLY A 204 -5.89 -0.39 -18.48
N LYS A 205 -4.95 -0.77 -17.62
CA LYS A 205 -3.48 -0.71 -17.91
C LYS A 205 -3.09 -1.33 -19.25
N THR A 206 -3.52 -2.56 -19.52
CA THR A 206 -3.27 -3.26 -20.79
C THR A 206 -3.94 -2.57 -21.98
N THR A 207 -5.13 -2.00 -21.80
CA THR A 207 -5.85 -1.22 -22.83
C THR A 207 -5.10 0.07 -23.15
N TRP A 208 -4.69 0.81 -22.12
CA TRP A 208 -3.87 2.01 -22.22
C TRP A 208 -2.56 1.75 -22.96
N CYS A 209 -1.90 0.61 -22.67
CA CYS A 209 -0.71 0.18 -23.41
C CYS A 209 -1.03 -0.02 -24.90
N GLY A 210 -2.14 -0.69 -25.22
CA GLY A 210 -2.60 -0.87 -26.61
C GLY A 210 -2.83 0.47 -27.33
N GLU A 211 -3.49 1.42 -26.68
CA GLU A 211 -3.71 2.76 -27.24
C GLU A 211 -2.40 3.51 -27.49
N LEU A 212 -1.44 3.41 -26.55
CA LEU A 212 -0.13 4.03 -26.68
C LEU A 212 0.66 3.42 -27.86
N ILE A 213 0.65 2.09 -28.00
CA ILE A 213 1.29 1.39 -29.12
C ILE A 213 0.76 1.91 -30.46
N GLU A 214 -0.56 1.98 -30.60
CA GLU A 214 -1.21 2.46 -31.82
C GLU A 214 -0.90 3.93 -32.12
N LEU A 215 -0.81 4.78 -31.10
CA LEU A 215 -0.44 6.18 -31.26
C LEU A 215 1.04 6.35 -31.63
N ALA A 216 1.93 5.57 -31.02
CA ALA A 216 3.36 5.59 -31.30
C ALA A 216 3.65 5.10 -32.73
N ARG A 217 3.04 3.97 -33.14
CA ARG A 217 3.14 3.45 -34.52
C ARG A 217 2.64 4.48 -35.54
N ARG A 218 1.53 5.18 -35.28
CA ARG A 218 1.01 6.26 -36.15
C ARG A 218 1.95 7.46 -36.27
N ARG A 219 2.81 7.70 -35.27
CA ARG A 219 3.88 8.71 -35.32
C ARG A 219 5.14 8.24 -36.03
N GLY A 220 5.17 7.01 -36.53
CA GLY A 220 6.35 6.41 -37.15
C GLY A 220 7.44 6.03 -36.14
N LEU A 221 7.11 5.93 -34.85
CA LEU A 221 8.05 5.51 -33.82
C LEU A 221 8.28 4.00 -33.89
N GLN A 222 9.51 3.56 -33.67
CA GLN A 222 9.83 2.14 -33.54
C GLN A 222 9.36 1.63 -32.17
N VAL A 223 8.35 0.76 -32.20
CA VAL A 223 7.80 0.13 -30.99
C VAL A 223 8.32 -1.29 -30.87
N ALA A 224 8.80 -1.65 -29.67
CA ALA A 224 9.35 -2.95 -29.36
C ALA A 224 8.90 -3.43 -27.96
N GLY A 225 9.13 -4.70 -27.67
CA GLY A 225 8.80 -5.32 -26.39
C GLY A 225 7.60 -6.26 -26.46
N LEU A 226 6.95 -6.46 -25.33
CA LEU A 226 5.91 -7.47 -25.13
C LEU A 226 4.64 -6.82 -24.60
N TRP A 227 3.52 -7.08 -25.28
CA TRP A 227 2.19 -6.68 -24.85
C TRP A 227 1.32 -7.91 -24.56
N SER A 228 0.54 -7.88 -23.48
CA SER A 228 -0.15 -9.05 -22.94
C SER A 228 -1.69 -8.92 -22.96
N PRO A 229 -2.34 -8.78 -24.14
CA PRO A 229 -3.77 -8.52 -24.22
C PRO A 229 -4.63 -9.68 -23.70
N ALA A 230 -5.73 -9.31 -23.05
CA ALA A 230 -6.74 -10.26 -22.61
C ALA A 230 -7.51 -10.85 -23.81
N VAL A 231 -7.76 -12.15 -23.75
CA VAL A 231 -8.58 -12.88 -24.73
C VAL A 231 -9.95 -13.13 -24.13
N PHE A 232 -10.99 -12.70 -24.82
CA PHE A 232 -12.37 -12.86 -24.38
C PHE A 232 -13.15 -13.81 -25.28
N ALA A 233 -14.02 -14.62 -24.68
CA ALA A 233 -15.05 -15.36 -25.36
C ALA A 233 -16.35 -15.25 -24.55
N ASN A 234 -17.46 -14.91 -25.21
CA ASN A 234 -18.77 -14.71 -24.59
C ASN A 234 -18.74 -13.74 -23.39
N GLY A 235 -18.00 -12.63 -23.51
CA GLY A 235 -17.87 -11.63 -22.44
C GLY A 235 -16.99 -12.03 -21.24
N ARG A 236 -16.42 -13.24 -21.24
CA ARG A 236 -15.52 -13.73 -20.19
C ARG A 236 -14.08 -13.75 -20.68
N LYS A 237 -13.14 -13.27 -19.86
CA LYS A 237 -11.70 -13.41 -20.10
C LYS A 237 -11.32 -14.89 -19.99
N ILE A 238 -10.91 -15.49 -21.10
CA ILE A 238 -10.56 -16.92 -21.19
C ILE A 238 -9.05 -17.17 -21.26
N GLY A 239 -8.27 -16.14 -21.58
CA GLY A 239 -6.83 -16.25 -21.72
C GLY A 239 -6.13 -14.89 -21.76
N ILE A 240 -4.81 -14.96 -21.88
CA ILE A 240 -3.92 -13.84 -22.08
C ILE A 240 -3.02 -14.24 -23.25
N ASP A 241 -2.97 -13.43 -24.30
CA ASP A 241 -1.96 -13.61 -25.35
C ASP A 241 -0.70 -12.83 -25.01
N LEU A 242 0.41 -13.20 -25.64
CA LEU A 242 1.65 -12.45 -25.69
C LEU A 242 1.85 -11.98 -27.14
N VAL A 243 2.06 -10.68 -27.32
CA VAL A 243 2.35 -10.06 -28.61
C VAL A 243 3.77 -9.51 -28.57
N ASP A 244 4.61 -9.98 -29.48
CA ASP A 244 5.90 -9.37 -29.80
C ASP A 244 5.64 -8.13 -30.66
N LEU A 245 5.94 -6.95 -30.13
CA LEU A 245 5.63 -5.69 -30.77
C LEU A 245 6.59 -5.34 -31.93
N PHE A 246 7.76 -5.98 -31.97
CA PHE A 246 8.79 -5.73 -32.97
C PHE A 246 8.62 -6.63 -34.19
N HIS A 247 8.41 -7.93 -33.99
CA HIS A 247 8.20 -8.90 -35.09
C HIS A 247 6.72 -9.07 -35.47
N ASP A 248 5.79 -8.48 -34.70
CA ASP A 248 4.33 -8.57 -34.87
C ASP A 248 3.80 -10.01 -34.77
N GLU A 249 4.44 -10.83 -33.91
CA GLU A 249 4.03 -12.20 -33.64
C GLU A 249 3.11 -12.30 -32.42
N ARG A 250 2.09 -13.17 -32.50
CA ARG A 250 1.15 -13.42 -31.40
C ARG A 250 1.12 -14.88 -31.01
N ARG A 251 1.21 -15.15 -29.71
CA ARG A 251 1.13 -16.49 -29.10
C ARG A 251 0.30 -16.47 -27.82
N ARG A 252 -0.17 -17.64 -27.37
CA ARG A 252 -0.93 -17.76 -26.11
C ARG A 252 0.05 -17.71 -24.93
N LEU A 253 -0.11 -16.75 -24.02
CA LEU A 253 0.70 -16.65 -22.80
C LEU A 253 0.16 -17.51 -21.68
N ALA A 254 -1.16 -17.42 -21.48
CA ALA A 254 -1.82 -18.11 -20.38
C ALA A 254 -3.27 -18.44 -20.69
N ASN A 255 -3.72 -19.57 -20.13
CA ASN A 255 -5.12 -19.99 -20.16
C ASN A 255 -5.70 -20.02 -18.75
N LEU A 256 -7.02 -19.91 -18.65
CA LEU A 256 -7.73 -20.14 -17.39
C LEU A 256 -7.36 -21.52 -16.84
N ARG A 257 -6.95 -21.57 -15.58
CA ARG A 257 -6.51 -22.81 -14.96
C ARG A 257 -7.66 -23.83 -14.91
N GLY A 258 -7.47 -24.98 -15.55
CA GLY A 258 -8.36 -26.14 -15.40
C GLY A 258 -8.18 -26.81 -14.02
N LYS A 259 -9.20 -27.52 -13.52
CA LYS A 259 -9.19 -28.21 -12.20
C LYS A 259 -8.05 -29.25 -12.00
N LYS A 260 -7.18 -29.51 -12.99
CA LYS A 260 -6.17 -30.59 -12.98
C LYS A 260 -4.76 -30.20 -13.45
N GLU A 261 -4.45 -28.93 -13.73
CA GLU A 261 -3.13 -28.54 -14.22
C GLU A 261 -2.22 -27.96 -13.12
N VAL A 262 -1.07 -28.61 -12.95
CA VAL A 262 0.06 -28.17 -12.13
C VAL A 262 1.23 -27.89 -13.08
N THR A 263 1.32 -26.65 -13.57
CA THR A 263 2.52 -26.17 -14.27
C THR A 263 3.44 -25.44 -13.29
N ALA A 264 4.75 -25.44 -13.57
CA ALA A 264 5.78 -24.90 -12.68
C ALA A 264 5.65 -23.38 -12.44
N VAL A 265 5.11 -22.63 -13.41
CA VAL A 265 4.84 -21.19 -13.32
C VAL A 265 3.32 -20.96 -13.37
N ALA A 266 2.68 -20.96 -12.20
CA ALA A 266 1.23 -20.78 -12.09
C ALA A 266 0.87 -19.70 -11.06
N THR A 267 -0.16 -18.93 -11.37
CA THR A 267 -0.85 -18.09 -10.38
C THR A 267 -2.16 -18.76 -9.95
N ILE A 268 -2.91 -18.16 -9.01
CA ILE A 268 -4.18 -18.71 -8.51
C ILE A 268 -5.18 -18.96 -9.66
N GLN A 269 -5.17 -18.13 -10.72
CA GLN A 269 -6.17 -18.16 -11.79
C GLN A 269 -5.64 -18.60 -13.17
N TRP A 270 -4.34 -18.46 -13.43
CA TRP A 270 -3.75 -18.64 -14.76
C TRP A 270 -2.67 -19.72 -14.76
N ALA A 271 -2.74 -20.62 -15.75
CA ALA A 271 -1.66 -21.52 -16.12
C ALA A 271 -0.87 -20.87 -17.27
N PHE A 272 0.40 -20.54 -17.02
CA PHE A 272 1.27 -19.94 -18.02
C PHE A 272 1.94 -21.00 -18.89
N ASP A 273 2.12 -20.66 -20.16
CA ASP A 273 2.86 -21.43 -21.14
C ASP A 273 4.36 -21.12 -21.02
N SER A 274 5.17 -22.12 -20.73
CA SER A 274 6.62 -21.98 -20.55
C SER A 274 7.35 -21.61 -21.85
N ASP A 275 6.86 -22.07 -22.99
CA ASP A 275 7.46 -21.80 -24.30
C ASP A 275 7.17 -20.35 -24.71
N ALA A 276 5.98 -19.84 -24.36
CA ALA A 276 5.64 -18.44 -24.53
C ALA A 276 6.54 -17.53 -23.68
N ILE A 277 6.80 -17.88 -22.41
CA ILE A 277 7.71 -17.12 -21.53
C ILE A 277 9.14 -17.16 -22.07
N THR A 278 9.63 -18.34 -22.44
CA THR A 278 10.98 -18.52 -23.00
C THR A 278 11.16 -17.73 -24.28
N GLY A 279 10.19 -17.82 -25.19
CA GLY A 279 10.18 -17.04 -26.42
C GLY A 279 10.15 -15.53 -26.17
N GLY A 280 9.35 -15.05 -25.21
CA GLY A 280 9.32 -13.64 -24.84
C GLY A 280 10.66 -13.14 -24.27
N ASN A 281 11.34 -13.94 -23.44
CA ASN A 281 12.68 -13.60 -22.97
C ASN A 281 13.68 -13.51 -24.13
N THR A 282 13.64 -14.44 -25.09
CA THR A 282 14.49 -14.37 -26.29
C THR A 282 14.24 -13.09 -27.09
N VAL A 283 12.98 -12.68 -27.24
CA VAL A 283 12.64 -11.40 -27.90
C VAL A 283 13.28 -10.23 -27.16
N LEU A 284 13.05 -10.11 -25.84
CA LEU A 284 13.57 -9.02 -25.01
C LEU A 284 15.11 -8.94 -25.04
N GLN A 285 15.80 -10.07 -25.08
CA GLN A 285 17.27 -10.13 -25.15
C GLN A 285 17.86 -9.63 -26.48
N ASN A 286 17.08 -9.63 -27.56
CA ASN A 286 17.55 -9.35 -28.91
C ASN A 286 16.87 -8.11 -29.53
N LEU A 287 16.28 -7.23 -28.71
CA LEU A 287 15.66 -6.01 -29.20
C LEU A 287 16.71 -5.01 -29.70
N PRO A 288 16.55 -4.42 -30.89
CA PRO A 288 17.37 -3.28 -31.29
C PRO A 288 16.98 -2.02 -30.50
N PRO A 289 17.82 -0.96 -30.53
CA PRO A 289 17.42 0.35 -30.05
C PRO A 289 16.08 0.79 -30.65
N ASN A 290 15.18 1.26 -29.80
CA ASN A 290 13.80 1.56 -30.17
C ASN A 290 13.33 2.88 -29.52
N ASP A 291 12.31 3.48 -30.10
CA ASP A 291 11.71 4.71 -29.56
C ASP A 291 10.83 4.41 -28.35
N LEU A 292 10.05 3.33 -28.43
CA LEU A 292 9.16 2.87 -27.36
C LEU A 292 9.41 1.40 -27.05
N LEU A 293 9.91 1.12 -25.85
CA LEU A 293 9.92 -0.21 -25.26
C LEU A 293 8.67 -0.36 -24.39
N LEU A 294 7.82 -1.35 -24.66
CA LEU A 294 6.67 -1.67 -23.82
C LEU A 294 6.77 -3.06 -23.23
N ILE A 295 6.61 -3.18 -21.92
CA ILE A 295 6.55 -4.47 -21.22
C ILE A 295 5.28 -4.50 -20.37
N ASP A 296 4.28 -5.22 -20.87
CA ASP A 296 3.02 -5.41 -20.18
C ASP A 296 3.13 -6.52 -19.12
N GLU A 297 3.32 -6.04 -17.89
CA GLU A 297 3.32 -6.75 -16.61
C GLU A 297 4.66 -7.39 -16.23
N LEU A 298 5.45 -6.68 -15.41
CA LEU A 298 6.47 -7.28 -14.55
C LEU A 298 5.90 -7.44 -13.14
N GLY A 299 5.99 -8.66 -12.60
CA GLY A 299 5.26 -9.07 -11.42
C GLY A 299 6.14 -9.74 -10.36
N PRO A 300 5.51 -10.47 -9.41
CA PRO A 300 6.23 -11.15 -8.33
C PRO A 300 7.14 -12.27 -8.83
N LEU A 301 6.86 -12.86 -10.00
CA LEU A 301 7.72 -13.88 -10.58
C LEU A 301 9.10 -13.28 -10.85
N GLU A 302 9.13 -12.11 -11.46
CA GLU A 302 10.38 -11.46 -11.86
C GLU A 302 11.10 -10.84 -10.66
N PHE A 303 10.37 -10.06 -9.85
CA PHE A 303 10.98 -9.32 -8.73
C PHE A 303 11.36 -10.19 -7.52
N MET A 304 10.68 -11.32 -7.30
CA MET A 304 10.87 -12.11 -6.07
C MET A 304 11.37 -13.53 -6.31
N ARG A 305 11.11 -14.12 -7.48
CA ARG A 305 11.43 -15.53 -7.74
C ARG A 305 12.53 -15.74 -8.78
N GLY A 306 12.90 -14.70 -9.53
CA GLY A 306 13.81 -14.88 -10.66
C GLY A 306 13.20 -15.73 -11.78
N GLU A 307 11.87 -15.73 -11.89
CA GLU A 307 11.09 -16.45 -12.91
C GLU A 307 10.32 -15.47 -13.81
N GLY A 308 9.78 -15.94 -14.94
CA GLY A 308 8.96 -15.11 -15.84
C GLY A 308 9.79 -14.33 -16.86
N PHE A 309 9.42 -13.09 -17.15
CA PHE A 309 10.09 -12.23 -18.14
C PHE A 309 11.33 -11.52 -17.57
N ILE A 310 12.29 -12.28 -17.05
CA ILE A 310 13.51 -11.75 -16.41
C ILE A 310 14.33 -10.86 -17.34
N ALA A 311 14.41 -11.19 -18.63
CA ALA A 311 15.09 -10.35 -19.62
C ALA A 311 14.46 -8.94 -19.71
N GLY A 312 13.21 -8.78 -19.29
CA GLY A 312 12.53 -7.50 -19.19
C GLY A 312 13.19 -6.57 -18.17
N LEU A 313 13.69 -7.10 -17.06
CA LEU A 313 14.44 -6.32 -16.07
C LEU A 313 15.79 -5.87 -16.65
N ASP A 314 16.48 -6.77 -17.36
CA ASP A 314 17.80 -6.51 -17.91
C ASP A 314 17.78 -5.47 -19.05
N VAL A 315 16.78 -5.56 -19.95
CA VAL A 315 16.63 -4.57 -21.04
C VAL A 315 16.25 -3.18 -20.51
N LEU A 316 15.47 -3.13 -19.43
CA LEU A 316 15.13 -1.87 -18.75
C LEU A 316 16.37 -1.22 -18.13
N ASP A 317 17.23 -2.00 -17.48
CA ASP A 317 18.48 -1.54 -16.89
C ASP A 317 19.51 -1.10 -17.94
N ALA A 318 19.55 -1.79 -19.10
CA ALA A 318 20.47 -1.46 -20.18
C ALA A 318 20.20 -0.09 -20.82
N GLY A 319 18.95 0.40 -20.76
CA GLY A 319 18.60 1.73 -21.24
C GLY A 319 18.67 1.92 -22.76
N ALA A 320 18.65 0.84 -23.55
CA ALA A 320 18.70 0.87 -25.01
C ALA A 320 17.34 1.20 -25.66
N TYR A 321 16.68 2.24 -25.16
CA TYR A 321 15.38 2.74 -25.62
C TYR A 321 15.31 4.25 -25.39
N ARG A 322 14.44 4.95 -26.14
CA ARG A 322 14.17 6.36 -25.83
C ARG A 322 13.20 6.50 -24.67
N VAL A 323 12.05 5.82 -24.76
CA VAL A 323 11.04 5.76 -23.71
C VAL A 323 10.70 4.29 -23.45
N ALA A 324 10.69 3.89 -22.18
CA ALA A 324 10.17 2.62 -21.75
C ALA A 324 8.90 2.79 -20.91
N VAL A 325 7.95 1.89 -21.11
CA VAL A 325 6.71 1.78 -20.38
C VAL A 325 6.61 0.37 -19.84
N VAL A 326 6.52 0.24 -18.52
CA VAL A 326 6.36 -1.05 -17.88
C VAL A 326 5.15 -1.05 -16.96
N VAL A 327 4.30 -2.05 -17.09
CA VAL A 327 3.15 -2.22 -16.19
C VAL A 327 3.61 -2.93 -14.93
N ILE A 328 3.39 -2.31 -13.76
CA ILE A 328 3.81 -2.84 -12.46
C ILE A 328 2.65 -2.80 -11.46
N ARG A 329 2.50 -3.89 -10.72
CA ARG A 329 1.49 -4.00 -9.66
C ARG A 329 1.78 -2.99 -8.55
N PRO A 330 0.77 -2.33 -7.96
CA PRO A 330 0.98 -1.34 -6.89
C PRO A 330 1.88 -1.86 -5.75
N SER A 331 1.68 -3.10 -5.34
CA SER A 331 2.44 -3.76 -4.27
C SER A 331 3.93 -3.99 -4.57
N LEU A 332 4.38 -3.79 -5.81
CA LEU A 332 5.77 -3.93 -6.26
C LEU A 332 6.40 -2.58 -6.63
N LEU A 333 5.65 -1.47 -6.49
CA LEU A 333 6.19 -0.14 -6.75
C LEU A 333 7.42 0.18 -5.88
N PRO A 334 7.46 -0.14 -4.58
CA PRO A 334 8.65 0.12 -3.78
C PRO A 334 9.90 -0.59 -4.32
N GLU A 335 9.77 -1.88 -4.68
CA GLU A 335 10.87 -2.66 -5.26
C GLU A 335 11.29 -2.12 -6.64
N ALA A 336 10.32 -1.76 -7.49
CA ALA A 336 10.59 -1.16 -8.80
C ALA A 336 11.25 0.22 -8.70
N GLN A 337 10.85 1.05 -7.74
CA GLN A 337 11.43 2.37 -7.52
C GLN A 337 12.80 2.30 -6.85
N ALA A 338 13.05 1.29 -6.03
CA ALA A 338 14.39 1.03 -5.52
C ALA A 338 15.35 0.66 -6.66
N ARG A 339 14.89 -0.11 -7.66
CA ARG A 339 15.69 -0.45 -8.85
C ARG A 339 15.81 0.72 -9.84
N TRP A 340 14.73 1.47 -10.05
CA TRP A 340 14.66 2.61 -10.96
C TRP A 340 14.19 3.89 -10.25
N PRO A 341 15.08 4.56 -9.49
CA PRO A 341 14.72 5.76 -8.72
C PRO A 341 14.22 6.93 -9.58
N HIS A 342 14.65 6.99 -10.85
CA HIS A 342 14.29 8.05 -11.79
C HIS A 342 12.98 7.79 -12.54
N ALA A 343 12.34 6.63 -12.34
CA ALA A 343 11.14 6.28 -13.09
C ALA A 343 9.93 7.10 -12.65
N GLN A 344 9.15 7.57 -13.62
CA GLN A 344 7.91 8.28 -13.37
C GLN A 344 6.75 7.29 -13.18
N VAL A 345 5.98 7.43 -12.11
CA VAL A 345 4.83 6.56 -11.85
C VAL A 345 3.55 7.23 -12.34
N ILE A 346 2.83 6.52 -13.19
CA ILE A 346 1.58 6.99 -13.79
C ILE A 346 0.47 5.96 -13.61
N THR A 347 -0.77 6.41 -13.64
CA THR A 347 -1.96 5.56 -13.69
C THR A 347 -2.73 5.86 -14.98
N PRO A 348 -3.30 4.86 -15.67
CA PRO A 348 -4.21 5.09 -16.79
C PRO A 348 -5.39 5.98 -16.39
N GLN A 349 -5.93 6.74 -17.35
CA GLN A 349 -7.14 7.54 -17.14
C GLN A 349 -8.43 6.71 -17.14
#